data_AF-A0A1A3NHF0-F1
#
_entry.id   AF-A0A1A3NHF0-F1
#
_cell.length_a   1.000
_cell.length_b   1.000
_cell.length_c   1.000
_cell.angle_alpha   90.00
_cell.angle_beta   90.00
_cell.angle_gamma   90.00
#
_symmetry.space_group_name_H-M   'P 1'
#
loop_
_entity.id
_entity.type
_entity.pdbx_description
1 polymer ?
#
loop_
_entity_poly.entity_id
_entity_poly.type
_entity_poly.pdbx_seq_one_letter_code
_entity_poly.pdbx_strand_id
1 'polypeptide(L)'
;MPEPDEDEWWEADIDPGVARAGLAVAARRNELEITQRGLAKDKIINAGTLIAFEKGRSWPRRGTLAKLEKALQWTPGTIARIRSGSGVLPISGPATAPGEVPGFAEEATESLTDTVRAPLMAEAVELAMHTITAATSELPEPTDPAFTPKVTKILADLRKLEHVAASAARNAKGTPSVVLALSTVRRTYNDVMARAARSPNATLGQRLYGARHRAELSLEEAAAAAGLPASLLADAEAERPVSADVAAAITTLIGQLSIS
;
A
#
# COMPACT_ATOMS: atom_id res chain seq x y z
N MET A 1 2.90 -31.85 49.55
CA MET A 1 2.78 -31.88 48.08
C MET A 1 1.91 -30.70 47.69
N PRO A 2 2.43 -29.69 46.99
CA PRO A 2 1.56 -28.66 46.43
C PRO A 2 0.79 -29.24 45.25
N GLU A 3 -0.51 -28.96 45.22
CA GLU A 3 -1.42 -29.29 44.13
C GLU A 3 -0.95 -28.59 42.83
N PRO A 4 -1.13 -29.22 41.66
CA PRO A 4 -0.84 -28.55 40.40
C PRO A 4 -1.87 -27.43 40.20
N ASP A 5 -1.38 -26.26 39.80
CA ASP A 5 -2.15 -25.07 39.44
C ASP A 5 -3.16 -25.40 38.32
N GLU A 6 -4.38 -25.75 38.72
CA GLU A 6 -5.55 -25.72 37.87
C GLU A 6 -6.00 -24.27 37.75
N ASP A 7 -5.41 -23.51 36.82
CA ASP A 7 -6.15 -22.56 35.99
C ASP A 7 -5.33 -22.00 34.80
N GLU A 8 -4.46 -22.82 34.20
CA GLU A 8 -4.05 -22.63 32.79
C GLU A 8 -5.21 -23.01 31.86
N TRP A 9 -6.28 -22.21 31.82
CA TRP A 9 -7.35 -22.34 30.82
C TRP A 9 -7.07 -21.42 29.65
N TRP A 10 -6.14 -21.89 28.81
CA TRP A 10 -6.07 -21.75 27.36
C TRP A 10 -6.51 -20.38 26.84
N GLU A 11 -5.53 -19.54 26.47
CA GLU A 11 -5.64 -18.64 25.33
C GLU A 11 -6.10 -19.48 24.13
N ALA A 12 -7.41 -19.70 24.06
CA ALA A 12 -8.06 -20.49 23.04
C ALA A 12 -7.86 -19.73 21.74
N ASP A 13 -6.85 -20.18 21.00
CA ASP A 13 -6.73 -20.16 19.55
C ASP A 13 -7.94 -19.47 18.92
N ILE A 14 -7.87 -18.14 18.81
CA ILE A 14 -8.97 -17.32 18.31
C ILE A 14 -9.15 -17.76 16.87
N ASP A 15 -10.17 -18.60 16.62
CA ASP A 15 -10.48 -19.10 15.28
C ASP A 15 -10.56 -17.88 14.34
N PRO A 16 -9.60 -17.71 13.41
CA PRO A 16 -9.51 -16.51 12.59
C PRO A 16 -10.77 -16.34 11.73
N GLY A 17 -11.53 -17.41 11.48
CA GLY A 17 -12.85 -17.34 10.86
C GLY A 17 -13.92 -16.73 11.76
N VAL A 18 -13.88 -16.98 13.06
CA VAL A 18 -14.81 -16.39 14.03
C VAL A 18 -14.54 -14.89 14.18
N ALA A 19 -13.27 -14.47 14.20
CA ALA A 19 -12.89 -13.06 14.21
C ALA A 19 -13.36 -12.31 12.94
N ARG A 20 -13.19 -12.91 11.76
CA ARG A 20 -13.70 -12.35 10.49
C ARG A 20 -15.22 -12.17 10.49
N ALA A 21 -15.95 -13.19 10.93
CA ALA A 21 -17.41 -13.15 11.00
C ALA A 21 -17.91 -12.11 12.02
N GLY A 22 -17.24 -11.98 13.17
CA GLY A 22 -17.54 -10.97 14.18
C GLY A 22 -17.34 -9.54 13.67
N LEU A 23 -16.22 -9.30 12.96
CA LEU A 23 -15.91 -7.99 12.41
C LEU A 23 -16.88 -7.57 11.30
N ALA A 24 -17.26 -8.51 10.42
CA ALA A 24 -18.26 -8.25 9.37
C ALA A 24 -19.64 -7.91 9.95
N VAL A 25 -20.05 -8.61 11.00
CA VAL A 25 -21.30 -8.34 11.72
C VAL A 25 -21.28 -6.97 12.37
N ALA A 26 -20.16 -6.58 12.99
CA ALA A 26 -20.00 -5.26 13.59
C ALA A 26 -20.06 -4.13 12.55
N ALA A 27 -19.38 -4.31 11.41
CA ALA A 27 -19.38 -3.35 10.30
C ALA A 27 -20.78 -3.13 9.74
N ARG A 28 -21.51 -4.21 9.42
CA ARG A 28 -22.87 -4.12 8.90
C ARG A 28 -23.85 -3.50 9.88
N ARG A 29 -23.70 -3.84 11.16
CA ARG A 29 -24.52 -3.25 12.22
C ARG A 29 -24.32 -1.72 12.27
N ASN A 30 -23.09 -1.24 12.07
CA ASN A 30 -22.76 0.18 12.00
C ASN A 30 -23.35 0.85 10.74
N GLU A 31 -23.28 0.19 9.58
CA GLU A 31 -23.89 0.67 8.33
C GLU A 31 -25.40 0.87 8.42
N LEU A 32 -26.09 -0.02 9.15
CA LEU A 32 -27.54 0.06 9.36
C LEU A 32 -27.93 0.94 10.56
N GLU A 33 -26.95 1.60 11.20
CA GLU A 33 -27.11 2.41 12.41
C GLU A 33 -27.79 1.67 13.58
N ILE A 34 -27.66 0.34 13.61
CA ILE A 34 -28.27 -0.51 14.64
C ILE A 34 -27.36 -0.52 15.87
N THR A 35 -27.89 -0.12 17.02
CA THR A 35 -27.11 -0.15 18.27
C THR A 35 -27.13 -1.56 18.90
N GLN A 36 -26.04 -1.94 19.60
CA GLN A 36 -25.98 -3.21 20.34
C GLN A 36 -27.11 -3.33 21.38
N ARG A 37 -27.50 -2.21 22.00
CA ARG A 37 -28.63 -2.13 22.92
C ARG A 37 -29.98 -2.34 22.21
N GLY A 38 -30.09 -1.92 20.95
CA GLY A 38 -31.26 -2.16 20.09
C GLY A 38 -31.48 -3.65 19.83
N LEU A 39 -30.43 -4.38 19.43
CA LEU A 39 -30.52 -5.83 19.20
C LEU A 39 -30.86 -6.63 20.46
N ALA A 40 -30.42 -6.16 21.64
CA ALA A 40 -30.79 -6.75 22.92
C ALA A 40 -32.26 -6.46 23.30
N LYS A 41 -32.74 -5.24 23.03
CA LYS A 41 -34.14 -4.84 23.25
C LYS A 41 -35.10 -5.67 22.38
N ASP A 42 -34.69 -5.95 21.14
CA ASP A 42 -35.45 -6.77 20.19
C ASP A 42 -35.35 -8.28 20.46
N LYS A 43 -34.69 -8.68 21.57
CA LYS A 43 -34.48 -10.07 22.01
C LYS A 43 -33.83 -10.96 20.94
N ILE A 44 -33.01 -10.35 20.08
CA ILE A 44 -32.29 -11.05 19.02
C ILE A 44 -31.04 -11.73 19.62
N ILE A 45 -30.25 -10.98 20.39
CA ILE A 45 -29.05 -11.47 21.06
C ILE A 45 -28.74 -10.59 22.29
N ASN A 46 -28.19 -11.18 23.36
CA ASN A 46 -27.74 -10.43 24.52
C ASN A 46 -26.51 -9.57 24.13
N ALA A 47 -26.47 -8.31 24.58
CA ALA A 47 -25.37 -7.37 24.30
C ALA A 47 -23.99 -7.94 24.68
N GLY A 48 -23.87 -8.67 25.79
CA GLY A 48 -22.61 -9.30 26.19
C GLY A 48 -22.15 -10.38 25.19
N THR A 49 -23.09 -11.20 24.70
CA THR A 49 -22.81 -12.25 23.71
C THR A 49 -22.50 -11.66 22.34
N LEU A 50 -23.15 -10.55 21.97
CA LEU A 50 -22.85 -9.83 20.75
C LEU A 50 -21.44 -9.24 20.77
N ILE A 51 -21.02 -8.61 21.88
CA ILE A 51 -19.67 -8.05 22.02
C ILE A 51 -18.61 -9.15 21.99
N ALA A 52 -18.84 -10.27 22.66
CA ALA A 52 -17.93 -11.41 22.65
C ALA A 52 -17.78 -12.01 21.23
N PHE A 53 -18.88 -12.05 20.47
CA PHE A 53 -18.87 -12.47 19.07
C PHE A 53 -18.19 -11.47 18.13
N GLU A 54 -18.47 -10.16 18.25
CA GLU A 54 -17.84 -9.10 17.45
C GLU A 54 -16.31 -9.07 17.67
N LYS A 55 -15.84 -9.41 18.88
CA LYS A 55 -14.42 -9.51 19.22
C LYS A 55 -13.78 -10.86 18.85
N GLY A 56 -14.52 -11.75 18.18
CA GLY A 56 -14.03 -13.06 17.75
C GLY A 56 -13.86 -14.09 18.87
N ARG A 57 -14.34 -13.82 20.09
CA ARG A 57 -14.10 -14.66 21.29
C ARG A 57 -15.11 -15.80 21.45
N SER A 58 -16.28 -15.72 20.81
CA SER A 58 -17.32 -16.74 20.96
C SER A 58 -18.20 -16.85 19.72
N TRP A 59 -18.57 -18.07 19.32
CA TRP A 59 -19.49 -18.31 18.21
C TRP A 59 -20.94 -18.55 18.71
N PRO A 60 -21.91 -17.68 18.34
CA PRO A 60 -23.30 -17.86 18.75
C PRO A 60 -23.96 -19.11 18.15
N ARG A 61 -24.99 -19.63 18.83
CA ARG A 61 -25.76 -20.79 18.33
C ARG A 61 -26.48 -20.45 17.02
N ARG A 62 -26.67 -21.46 16.16
CA ARG A 62 -27.27 -21.33 14.82
C ARG A 62 -28.62 -20.60 14.79
N GLY A 63 -29.46 -20.79 15.81
CA GLY A 63 -30.75 -20.09 15.93
C GLY A 63 -30.62 -18.59 16.24
N THR A 64 -29.58 -18.19 16.98
CA THR A 64 -29.28 -16.77 17.27
C THR A 64 -28.65 -16.11 16.05
N LEU A 65 -27.79 -16.83 15.32
CA LEU A 65 -27.21 -16.37 14.06
C LEU A 65 -28.28 -16.06 13.01
N ALA A 66 -29.27 -16.95 12.83
CA ALA A 66 -30.35 -16.72 11.88
C ALA A 66 -31.21 -15.48 12.22
N LYS A 67 -31.43 -15.20 13.52
CA LYS A 67 -32.13 -13.98 13.96
C LYS A 67 -31.29 -12.73 13.71
N LEU A 68 -29.98 -12.82 13.95
CA LEU A 68 -29.03 -11.73 13.71
C LEU A 68 -28.91 -11.43 12.21
N GLU A 69 -28.83 -12.45 11.36
CA GLU A 69 -28.84 -12.30 9.89
C GLU A 69 -30.11 -11.61 9.41
N LYS A 70 -31.28 -12.01 9.92
CA LYS A 70 -32.55 -11.37 9.58
C LYS A 70 -32.57 -9.88 9.97
N ALA A 71 -32.03 -9.55 11.14
CA ALA A 71 -31.95 -8.16 11.62
C ALA A 71 -30.94 -7.31 10.82
N LEU A 72 -29.87 -7.94 10.33
CA LEU A 72 -28.85 -7.31 9.48
C LEU A 72 -29.21 -7.33 7.98
N GLN A 73 -30.42 -7.78 7.64
CA GLN A 73 -30.93 -7.93 6.28
C GLN A 73 -30.05 -8.84 5.40
N TRP A 74 -29.49 -9.88 6.00
CA TRP A 74 -28.64 -10.87 5.35
C TRP A 74 -29.39 -12.16 5.06
N THR A 75 -28.99 -12.83 3.98
CA THR A 75 -29.48 -14.17 3.68
C THR A 75 -29.04 -15.16 4.76
N PRO A 76 -29.90 -16.12 5.15
CA PRO A 76 -29.55 -17.11 6.17
C PRO A 76 -28.29 -17.89 5.80
N GLY A 77 -27.37 -18.07 6.75
CA GLY A 77 -26.10 -18.77 6.56
C GLY A 77 -24.95 -17.90 6.06
N THR A 78 -25.16 -16.60 5.86
CA THR A 78 -24.12 -15.64 5.47
C THR A 78 -23.02 -15.54 6.52
N ILE A 79 -23.36 -15.52 7.81
CA ILE A 79 -22.37 -15.43 8.89
C ILE A 79 -21.48 -16.69 8.92
N ALA A 80 -22.07 -17.87 8.73
CA ALA A 80 -21.33 -19.13 8.65
C ALA A 80 -20.41 -19.18 7.41
N ARG A 81 -20.84 -18.58 6.30
CA ARG A 81 -20.06 -18.47 5.07
C ARG A 81 -18.84 -17.55 5.26
N ILE A 82 -19.01 -16.41 5.92
CA ILE A 82 -17.91 -15.50 6.26
C ILE A 82 -16.88 -16.18 7.16
N ARG A 83 -17.31 -17.04 8.10
CA ARG A 83 -16.39 -17.84 8.93
C ARG A 83 -15.53 -18.79 8.08
N SER A 84 -16.14 -19.50 7.13
CA SER A 84 -15.45 -20.48 6.28
C SER A 84 -14.41 -19.89 5.31
N GLY A 85 -14.34 -18.56 5.18
CA GLY A 85 -13.37 -17.89 4.29
C GLY A 85 -13.73 -17.98 2.80
N SER A 86 -14.87 -18.60 2.46
CA SER A 86 -15.47 -18.47 1.13
C SER A 86 -15.97 -17.04 1.01
N GLY A 87 -15.21 -16.19 0.29
CA GLY A 87 -15.46 -14.77 0.15
C GLY A 87 -16.92 -14.52 -0.20
N VAL A 88 -17.63 -13.75 0.62
CA VAL A 88 -19.01 -13.34 0.35
C VAL A 88 -19.24 -11.95 0.94
N LEU A 89 -19.50 -11.00 0.05
CA LEU A 89 -20.34 -9.86 0.36
C LEU A 89 -21.77 -10.36 0.63
N PRO A 90 -22.41 -9.94 1.73
CA PRO A 90 -23.75 -10.39 2.07
C PRO A 90 -24.76 -9.97 0.99
N ILE A 91 -25.42 -10.95 0.38
CA ILE A 91 -26.49 -10.72 -0.59
C ILE A 91 -27.71 -10.17 0.16
N SER A 92 -28.07 -8.91 -0.08
CA SER A 92 -29.31 -8.28 0.39
C SER A 92 -30.26 -8.09 -0.80
N GLY A 93 -31.34 -8.88 -0.89
CA GLY A 93 -32.37 -8.74 -1.91
C GLY A 93 -33.31 -9.97 -2.02
N PRO A 94 -34.58 -9.80 -2.44
CA PRO A 94 -35.61 -10.83 -2.33
C PRO A 94 -35.45 -11.94 -3.37
N ALA A 95 -35.84 -13.15 -2.96
CA ALA A 95 -35.68 -14.40 -3.69
C ALA A 95 -36.57 -14.50 -4.93
N THR A 96 -35.99 -14.97 -6.04
CA THR A 96 -36.72 -15.65 -7.12
C THR A 96 -35.98 -16.94 -7.47
N ALA A 97 -36.76 -17.98 -7.79
CA ALA A 97 -36.45 -19.40 -7.81
C ALA A 97 -35.53 -19.86 -8.98
N PRO A 98 -35.12 -21.15 -9.03
CA PRO A 98 -33.82 -21.60 -9.57
C PRO A 98 -33.83 -21.97 -11.06
N GLY A 99 -32.76 -21.60 -11.75
CA GLY A 99 -32.45 -22.07 -13.10
C GLY A 99 -31.17 -21.41 -13.61
N GLU A 100 -30.25 -22.23 -14.12
CA GLU A 100 -29.04 -21.87 -14.87
C GLU A 100 -27.85 -21.26 -14.11
N VAL A 101 -26.82 -22.09 -13.95
CA VAL A 101 -25.43 -21.64 -14.17
C VAL A 101 -25.32 -21.23 -15.65
N PRO A 102 -24.78 -20.05 -15.96
CA PRO A 102 -23.33 -19.93 -16.03
C PRO A 102 -22.76 -18.59 -15.54
N GLY A 103 -21.56 -18.66 -14.95
CA GLY A 103 -20.44 -17.72 -15.11
C GLY A 103 -20.62 -16.22 -14.81
N PHE A 104 -19.62 -15.64 -14.16
CA PHE A 104 -19.36 -14.19 -14.11
C PHE A 104 -20.26 -13.36 -13.18
N ALA A 105 -19.99 -13.39 -11.87
CA ALA A 105 -20.49 -12.31 -10.99
C ALA A 105 -19.69 -12.08 -9.69
N GLU A 106 -18.47 -12.59 -9.55
CA GLU A 106 -17.66 -12.36 -8.32
C GLU A 106 -16.44 -11.46 -8.55
N GLU A 107 -16.10 -11.15 -9.81
CA GLU A 107 -15.03 -10.20 -10.14
C GLU A 107 -15.49 -8.74 -10.09
N ALA A 108 -16.79 -8.46 -10.19
CA ALA A 108 -17.27 -7.10 -10.50
C ALA A 108 -17.19 -6.10 -9.33
N THR A 109 -17.37 -6.49 -8.07
CA THR A 109 -17.49 -5.50 -6.96
C THR A 109 -16.19 -5.19 -6.21
N GLU A 110 -15.20 -6.09 -6.21
CA GLU A 110 -13.82 -5.76 -5.81
C GLU A 110 -13.05 -5.10 -6.96
N SER A 111 -13.27 -5.54 -8.21
CA SER A 111 -12.72 -4.83 -9.35
C SER A 111 -13.28 -3.41 -9.41
N LEU A 112 -14.59 -3.15 -9.24
CA LEU A 112 -15.14 -1.79 -9.38
C LEU A 112 -14.52 -0.74 -8.44
N THR A 113 -14.10 -1.10 -7.22
CA THR A 113 -13.47 -0.14 -6.29
C THR A 113 -11.97 0.05 -6.55
N ASP A 114 -11.25 -1.01 -6.94
CA ASP A 114 -9.84 -0.92 -7.33
C ASP A 114 -9.67 -0.33 -8.74
N THR A 115 -10.59 -0.63 -9.67
CA THR A 115 -10.67 -0.09 -11.02
C THR A 115 -11.08 1.38 -11.06
N VAL A 116 -11.69 1.93 -10.00
CA VAL A 116 -11.95 3.38 -9.90
C VAL A 116 -10.82 4.06 -9.12
N ARG A 117 -10.30 3.43 -8.06
CA ARG A 117 -9.19 3.97 -7.28
C ARG A 117 -7.90 4.07 -8.09
N ALA A 118 -7.60 3.08 -8.94
CA ALA A 118 -6.38 3.07 -9.73
C ALA A 118 -6.34 4.20 -10.79
N PRO A 119 -7.39 4.44 -11.60
CA PRO A 119 -7.47 5.60 -12.47
C PRO A 119 -7.42 6.94 -11.72
N LEU A 120 -8.13 7.09 -10.59
CA LEU A 120 -8.07 8.33 -9.81
C LEU A 120 -6.67 8.59 -9.24
N MET A 121 -5.95 7.55 -8.81
CA MET A 121 -4.56 7.66 -8.40
C MET A 121 -3.65 8.01 -9.58
N ALA A 122 -3.89 7.45 -10.77
CA ALA A 122 -3.16 7.81 -11.98
C ALA A 122 -3.40 9.30 -12.34
N GLU A 123 -4.65 9.77 -12.31
CA GLU A 123 -5.01 11.18 -12.53
C GLU A 123 -4.34 12.11 -11.51
N ALA A 124 -4.32 11.72 -10.23
CA ALA A 124 -3.63 12.48 -9.19
C ALA A 124 -2.11 12.54 -9.43
N VAL A 125 -1.50 11.42 -9.86
CA VAL A 125 -0.08 11.37 -10.23
C VAL A 125 0.19 12.24 -11.46
N GLU A 126 -0.67 12.20 -12.48
CA GLU A 126 -0.56 13.03 -13.68
C GLU A 126 -0.66 14.52 -13.36
N LEU A 127 -1.60 14.92 -12.50
CA LEU A 127 -1.73 16.31 -12.06
C LEU A 127 -0.47 16.77 -11.31
N ALA A 128 0.05 15.96 -10.39
CA ALA A 128 1.29 16.24 -9.68
C ALA A 128 2.49 16.34 -10.64
N MET A 129 2.56 15.45 -11.63
CA MET A 129 3.57 15.50 -12.68
C MET A 129 3.49 16.77 -13.52
N HIS A 130 2.29 17.28 -13.80
CA HIS A 130 2.13 18.56 -14.50
C HIS A 130 2.75 19.72 -13.71
N THR A 131 2.47 19.78 -12.39
CA THR A 131 3.08 20.78 -11.50
C THR A 131 4.61 20.64 -11.44
N ILE A 132 5.13 19.41 -11.33
CA ILE A 132 6.57 19.16 -11.30
C ILE A 132 7.24 19.54 -12.64
N THR A 133 6.60 19.25 -13.76
CA THR A 133 7.11 19.58 -15.10
C THR A 133 7.17 21.10 -15.30
N ALA A 134 6.15 21.83 -14.84
CA ALA A 134 6.17 23.29 -14.83
C ALA A 134 7.34 23.81 -13.97
N ALA A 135 7.49 23.33 -12.74
CA ALA A 135 8.59 23.72 -11.85
C ALA A 135 9.98 23.39 -12.42
N THR A 136 10.10 22.27 -13.14
CA THR A 136 11.34 21.85 -13.83
C THR A 136 11.67 22.79 -14.99
N SER A 137 10.66 23.32 -15.67
CA SER A 137 10.84 24.27 -16.78
C SER A 137 11.30 25.66 -16.30
N GLU A 138 11.03 25.99 -15.03
CA GLU A 138 11.48 27.23 -14.38
C GLU A 138 12.89 27.11 -13.75
N LEU A 139 13.54 25.94 -13.86
CA LEU A 139 14.88 25.74 -13.32
C LEU A 139 15.90 26.61 -14.06
N PRO A 140 16.77 27.33 -13.34
CA PRO A 140 17.84 28.12 -13.94
C PRO A 140 18.89 27.23 -14.62
N GLU A 141 19.88 27.85 -15.25
CA GLU A 141 21.01 27.13 -15.84
C GLU A 141 21.76 26.30 -14.78
N PRO A 142 22.30 25.11 -15.11
CA PRO A 142 22.98 24.24 -14.14
C PRO A 142 24.20 24.86 -13.45
N THR A 143 24.79 25.91 -14.05
CA THR A 143 25.91 26.69 -13.49
C THR A 143 25.46 27.73 -12.47
N ASP A 144 24.17 28.08 -12.43
CA ASP A 144 23.61 29.02 -11.47
C ASP A 144 23.66 28.44 -10.05
N PRO A 145 24.20 29.15 -9.04
CA PRO A 145 24.20 28.71 -7.64
C PRO A 145 22.81 28.35 -7.10
N ALA A 146 21.74 28.99 -7.59
CA ALA A 146 20.36 28.71 -7.20
C ALA A 146 19.80 27.42 -7.81
N PHE A 147 20.49 26.80 -8.77
CA PHE A 147 20.04 25.58 -9.45
C PHE A 147 19.98 24.38 -8.49
N THR A 148 21.09 24.09 -7.79
CA THR A 148 21.20 22.89 -6.94
C THR A 148 20.13 22.84 -5.85
N PRO A 149 19.89 23.92 -5.07
CA PRO A 149 18.84 23.92 -4.06
C PRO A 149 17.43 23.70 -4.64
N LYS A 150 17.14 24.23 -5.84
CA LYS A 150 15.84 24.07 -6.50
C LYS A 150 15.67 22.65 -7.06
N VAL A 151 16.65 22.13 -7.78
CA VAL A 151 16.58 20.79 -8.39
C VAL A 151 16.53 19.69 -7.34
N THR A 152 17.25 19.83 -6.22
CA THR A 152 17.18 18.88 -5.09
C THR A 152 15.76 18.78 -4.51
N LYS A 153 15.03 19.91 -4.38
CA LYS A 153 13.62 19.88 -3.94
C LYS A 153 12.72 19.15 -4.94
N ILE A 154 12.86 19.45 -6.22
CA ILE A 154 12.10 18.79 -7.30
C ILE A 154 12.37 17.28 -7.30
N LEU A 155 13.64 16.86 -7.19
CA LEU A 155 14.03 15.46 -7.10
C LEU A 155 13.43 14.79 -5.86
N ALA A 156 13.39 15.47 -4.72
CA ALA A 156 12.76 14.94 -3.51
C ALA A 156 11.25 14.73 -3.69
N ASP A 157 10.55 15.65 -4.36
CA ASP A 157 9.12 15.51 -4.63
C ASP A 157 8.84 14.42 -5.69
N LEU A 158 9.70 14.28 -6.71
CA LEU A 158 9.66 13.16 -7.66
C LEU A 158 9.84 11.81 -6.97
N ARG A 159 10.78 11.67 -6.01
CA ARG A 159 10.94 10.42 -5.24
C ARG A 159 9.69 10.06 -4.43
N LYS A 160 9.05 11.06 -3.80
CA LYS A 160 7.79 10.83 -3.07
C LYS A 160 6.70 10.36 -4.04
N LEU A 161 6.60 11.01 -5.19
CA LEU A 161 5.62 10.66 -6.20
C LEU A 161 5.86 9.26 -6.80
N GLU A 162 7.12 8.90 -7.03
CA GLU A 162 7.49 7.54 -7.46
C GLU A 162 7.08 6.51 -6.41
N HIS A 163 7.31 6.77 -5.12
CA HIS A 163 6.91 5.85 -4.05
C HIS A 163 5.39 5.62 -4.05
N VAL A 164 4.60 6.68 -4.21
CA VAL A 164 3.13 6.61 -4.30
C VAL A 164 2.70 5.84 -5.55
N ALA A 165 3.24 6.19 -6.72
CA ALA A 165 2.90 5.55 -7.99
C ALA A 165 3.33 4.07 -8.03
N ALA A 166 4.49 3.72 -7.47
CA ALA A 166 4.96 2.35 -7.37
C ALA A 166 4.12 1.52 -6.40
N SER A 167 3.69 2.12 -5.29
CA SER A 167 2.72 1.49 -4.39
C SER A 167 1.39 1.24 -5.08
N ALA A 168 0.86 2.23 -5.81
CA ALA A 168 -0.37 2.08 -6.59
C ALA A 168 -0.23 0.99 -7.67
N ALA A 169 0.87 0.99 -8.44
CA ALA A 169 1.09 0.02 -9.52
C ALA A 169 1.18 -1.43 -9.02
N ARG A 170 1.73 -1.66 -7.82
CA ARG A 170 1.78 -3.00 -7.21
C ARG A 170 0.42 -3.51 -6.78
N ASN A 171 -0.47 -2.61 -6.37
CA ASN A 171 -1.80 -2.96 -5.87
C ASN A 171 -2.85 -3.01 -6.99
N ALA A 172 -2.75 -2.14 -7.99
CA ALA A 172 -3.68 -2.02 -9.12
C ALA A 172 -3.34 -2.99 -10.26
N LYS A 173 -3.49 -4.30 -10.02
CA LYS A 173 -3.24 -5.32 -11.05
C LYS A 173 -4.19 -5.12 -12.24
N GLY A 174 -3.63 -5.11 -13.46
CA GLY A 174 -4.41 -5.02 -14.69
C GLY A 174 -4.85 -3.61 -15.11
N THR A 175 -4.34 -2.55 -14.47
CA THR A 175 -4.61 -1.15 -14.88
C THR A 175 -3.38 -0.51 -15.54
N PRO A 176 -3.32 -0.39 -16.88
CA PRO A 176 -2.15 0.14 -17.58
C PRO A 176 -1.84 1.61 -17.26
N SER A 177 -2.84 2.44 -16.94
CA SER A 177 -2.66 3.88 -16.69
C SER A 177 -1.71 4.15 -15.51
N VAL A 178 -1.81 3.39 -14.42
CA VAL A 178 -0.91 3.55 -13.25
C VAL A 178 0.53 3.18 -13.61
N VAL A 179 0.74 2.14 -14.41
CA VAL A 179 2.07 1.73 -14.87
C VAL A 179 2.67 2.77 -15.81
N LEU A 180 1.87 3.34 -16.72
CA LEU A 180 2.30 4.43 -17.60
C LEU A 180 2.63 5.70 -16.80
N ALA A 181 1.83 6.04 -15.79
CA ALA A 181 2.11 7.16 -14.89
C ALA A 181 3.43 6.95 -14.13
N LEU A 182 3.64 5.76 -13.54
CA LEU A 182 4.92 5.40 -12.90
C LEU A 182 6.11 5.48 -13.88
N SER A 183 5.92 4.99 -15.11
CA SER A 183 6.93 5.04 -16.15
C SER A 183 7.32 6.48 -16.50
N THR A 184 6.34 7.39 -16.57
CA THR A 184 6.56 8.82 -16.79
C THR A 184 7.30 9.48 -15.63
N VAL A 185 6.89 9.21 -14.38
CA VAL A 185 7.58 9.71 -13.18
C VAL A 185 9.06 9.31 -13.20
N ARG A 186 9.35 8.03 -13.48
CA ARG A 186 10.72 7.50 -13.54
C ARG A 186 11.55 8.15 -14.64
N ARG A 187 11.01 8.32 -15.85
CA ARG A 187 11.72 9.02 -16.93
C ARG A 187 12.05 10.45 -16.53
N THR A 188 11.07 11.19 -16.02
CA THR A 188 11.30 12.57 -15.58
C THR A 188 12.31 12.65 -14.44
N TYR A 189 12.26 11.75 -13.47
CA TYR A 189 13.29 11.65 -12.43
C TYR A 189 14.68 11.46 -13.03
N ASN A 190 14.84 10.50 -13.95
CA ASN A 190 16.11 10.21 -14.59
C ASN A 190 16.64 11.42 -15.37
N ASP A 191 15.79 12.11 -16.13
CA ASP A 191 16.17 13.29 -16.92
C ASP A 191 16.61 14.46 -16.03
N VAL A 192 15.83 14.74 -14.97
CA VAL A 192 16.13 15.79 -14.00
C VAL A 192 17.42 15.46 -13.23
N MET A 193 17.60 14.20 -12.82
CA MET A 193 18.79 13.74 -12.11
C MET A 193 20.04 13.81 -13.02
N ALA A 194 19.92 13.46 -14.29
CA ALA A 194 20.99 13.60 -15.27
C ALA A 194 21.38 15.07 -15.49
N ARG A 195 20.41 16.00 -15.50
CA ARG A 195 20.69 17.45 -15.53
C ARG A 195 21.35 17.91 -14.23
N ALA A 196 20.87 17.44 -13.08
CA ALA A 196 21.42 17.77 -11.77
C ALA A 196 22.90 17.36 -11.65
N ALA A 197 23.23 16.14 -12.07
CA ALA A 197 24.57 15.57 -12.03
C ALA A 197 25.63 16.36 -12.84
N ARG A 198 25.20 17.17 -13.83
CA ARG A 198 26.08 18.03 -14.63
C ARG A 198 26.36 19.39 -13.99
N SER A 199 25.66 19.74 -12.90
CA SER A 199 25.92 21.00 -12.20
C SER A 199 27.30 20.96 -11.51
N PRO A 200 28.08 22.06 -11.54
CA PRO A 200 29.31 22.16 -10.75
C PRO A 200 29.08 21.98 -9.24
N ASN A 201 27.86 22.26 -8.77
CA ASN A 201 27.47 22.18 -7.37
C ASN A 201 26.65 20.92 -7.05
N ALA A 202 26.63 19.92 -7.95
CA ALA A 202 25.88 18.69 -7.77
C ALA A 202 26.22 17.97 -6.46
N THR A 203 25.20 17.44 -5.79
CA THR A 203 25.39 16.67 -4.55
C THR A 203 26.13 15.36 -4.83
N LEU A 204 26.71 14.74 -3.79
CA LEU A 204 27.43 13.47 -3.93
C LEU A 204 26.54 12.40 -4.58
N GLY A 205 25.29 12.28 -4.15
CA GLY A 205 24.31 11.35 -4.71
C GLY A 205 23.97 11.62 -6.17
N GLN A 206 23.80 12.88 -6.56
CA GLN A 206 23.55 13.27 -7.96
C GLN A 206 24.75 12.92 -8.84
N ARG A 207 25.96 13.20 -8.38
CA ARG A 207 27.21 12.85 -9.10
C ARG A 207 27.38 11.35 -9.24
N LEU A 208 27.12 10.58 -8.17
CA LEU A 208 27.14 9.12 -8.18
C LEU A 208 26.15 8.57 -9.21
N TYR A 209 24.89 8.98 -9.12
CA TYR A 209 23.84 8.56 -10.03
C TYR A 209 24.21 8.83 -11.49
N GLY A 210 24.68 10.04 -11.78
CA GLY A 210 25.05 10.45 -13.14
C GLY A 210 26.27 9.69 -13.67
N ALA A 211 27.28 9.43 -12.84
CA ALA A 211 28.45 8.63 -13.23
C ALA A 211 28.06 7.17 -13.52
N ARG A 212 27.27 6.59 -12.62
CA ARG A 212 26.77 5.22 -12.72
C ARG A 212 25.92 5.00 -13.98
N HIS A 213 24.99 5.92 -14.28
CA HIS A 213 24.13 5.82 -15.46
C HIS A 213 24.90 6.00 -16.78
N ARG A 214 25.90 6.88 -16.82
CA ARG A 214 26.76 7.00 -18.01
C ARG A 214 27.58 5.74 -18.28
N ALA A 215 27.96 5.03 -17.21
CA ALA A 215 28.65 3.75 -17.30
C ALA A 215 27.69 2.54 -17.43
N GLU A 216 26.38 2.77 -17.56
CA GLU A 216 25.34 1.73 -17.64
C GLU A 216 25.36 0.71 -16.48
N LEU A 217 25.80 1.14 -15.29
CA LEU A 217 25.90 0.27 -14.12
C LEU A 217 24.61 0.26 -13.28
N SER A 218 24.24 -0.92 -12.80
CA SER A 218 23.25 -1.05 -11.72
C SER A 218 23.79 -0.52 -10.39
N LEU A 219 22.90 -0.27 -9.44
CA LEU A 219 23.28 0.17 -8.09
C LEU A 219 24.16 -0.90 -7.42
N GLU A 220 23.81 -2.16 -7.61
CA GLU A 220 24.50 -3.33 -7.07
C GLU A 220 25.92 -3.48 -7.63
N GLU A 221 26.11 -3.30 -8.94
CA GLU A 221 27.42 -3.34 -9.58
C GLU A 221 28.31 -2.18 -9.12
N ALA A 222 27.75 -0.97 -9.03
CA ALA A 222 28.47 0.19 -8.50
C ALA A 222 28.88 0.00 -7.04
N ALA A 223 28.01 -0.61 -6.23
CA ALA A 223 28.29 -0.93 -4.84
C ALA A 223 29.41 -1.96 -4.71
N ALA A 224 29.36 -3.02 -5.53
CA ALA A 224 30.42 -4.02 -5.61
C ALA A 224 31.77 -3.39 -6.03
N ALA A 225 31.76 -2.49 -7.01
CA ALA A 225 32.96 -1.77 -7.45
C ALA A 225 33.54 -0.85 -6.35
N ALA A 226 32.69 -0.24 -5.53
CA ALA A 226 33.11 0.58 -4.39
C ALA A 226 33.49 -0.25 -3.13
N GLY A 227 33.23 -1.55 -3.12
CA GLY A 227 33.39 -2.39 -1.92
C GLY A 227 32.42 -2.01 -0.79
N LEU A 228 31.25 -1.48 -1.13
CA LEU A 228 30.23 -1.01 -0.18
C LEU A 228 28.92 -1.80 -0.31
N PRO A 229 28.10 -1.89 0.75
CA PRO A 229 26.72 -2.33 0.64
C PRO A 229 25.90 -1.40 -0.27
N ALA A 230 25.06 -1.98 -1.14
CA ALA A 230 24.20 -1.22 -2.06
C ALA A 230 23.25 -0.25 -1.32
N SER A 231 22.83 -0.58 -0.10
CA SER A 231 22.01 0.31 0.73
C SER A 231 22.70 1.64 1.03
N LEU A 232 24.03 1.67 1.20
CA LEU A 232 24.77 2.91 1.47
C LEU A 232 24.86 3.80 0.22
N LEU A 233 24.96 3.22 -0.97
CA LEU A 233 24.85 3.98 -2.21
C LEU A 233 23.43 4.48 -2.44
N ALA A 234 22.41 3.66 -2.14
CA ALA A 234 21.01 4.09 -2.19
C ALA A 234 20.73 5.24 -1.21
N ASP A 235 21.33 5.22 -0.02
CA ASP A 235 21.27 6.33 0.94
C ASP A 235 21.87 7.60 0.35
N ALA A 236 23.06 7.50 -0.25
CA ALA A 236 23.70 8.63 -0.91
C ALA A 236 22.86 9.19 -2.08
N GLU A 237 22.39 8.35 -3.01
CA GLU A 237 21.54 8.78 -4.15
C GLU A 237 20.20 9.39 -3.70
N ALA A 238 19.68 8.94 -2.56
CA ALA A 238 18.48 9.50 -1.93
C ALA A 238 18.75 10.74 -1.06
N GLU A 239 19.97 11.27 -1.07
CA GLU A 239 20.42 12.42 -0.26
C GLU A 239 20.24 12.21 1.26
N ARG A 240 20.28 10.96 1.71
CA ARG A 240 20.36 10.63 3.14
C ARG A 240 21.81 10.81 3.63
N PRO A 241 22.01 11.19 4.91
CA PRO A 241 23.35 11.32 5.47
C PRO A 241 24.12 10.00 5.40
N VAL A 242 25.37 10.06 4.94
CA VAL A 242 26.30 8.93 4.93
C VAL A 242 27.57 9.28 5.72
N SER A 243 28.29 8.28 6.21
CA SER A 243 29.55 8.52 6.92
C SER A 243 30.63 9.09 5.99
N ALA A 244 31.64 9.73 6.58
CA ALA A 244 32.75 10.32 5.82
C ALA A 244 33.51 9.26 4.99
N ASP A 245 33.72 8.07 5.53
CA ASP A 245 34.40 6.96 4.84
C ASP A 245 33.60 6.50 3.61
N VAL A 246 32.28 6.38 3.74
CA VAL A 246 31.38 6.04 2.62
C VAL A 246 31.41 7.14 1.57
N ALA A 247 31.35 8.41 1.98
CA ALA A 247 31.43 9.54 1.07
C ALA A 247 32.74 9.58 0.28
N ALA A 248 33.87 9.24 0.92
CA ALA A 248 35.18 9.15 0.28
C ALA A 248 35.22 8.01 -0.73
N ALA A 249 34.75 6.81 -0.39
CA ALA A 249 34.68 5.67 -1.30
C ALA A 249 33.80 5.96 -2.54
N ILE A 250 32.62 6.59 -2.34
CA ILE A 250 31.75 7.02 -3.44
C ILE A 250 32.45 8.06 -4.33
N THR A 251 33.16 9.02 -3.72
CA THR A 251 33.92 10.04 -4.47
C THR A 251 35.01 9.40 -5.35
N THR A 252 35.72 8.40 -4.81
CA THR A 252 36.72 7.63 -5.56
C THR A 252 36.08 6.90 -6.74
N LEU A 253 34.95 6.20 -6.52
CA LEU A 253 34.21 5.52 -7.59
C LEU A 253 33.78 6.51 -8.69
N ILE A 254 33.21 7.67 -8.34
CA ILE A 254 32.83 8.70 -9.31
C ILE A 254 34.03 9.16 -10.15
N GLY A 255 35.20 9.28 -9.53
CA GLY A 255 36.45 9.61 -10.22
C GLY A 255 36.82 8.55 -11.27
N GLN A 256 36.77 7.27 -10.89
CA GLN A 256 37.06 6.15 -11.79
C GLN A 256 36.08 6.06 -12.97
N LEU A 257 34.79 6.24 -12.71
CA LEU A 257 33.73 6.20 -13.73
C LEU A 257 33.69 7.43 -14.65
N SER A 258 34.37 8.52 -14.28
CA SER A 258 34.44 9.73 -15.12
C SER A 258 35.66 9.74 -16.06
N ILE A 259 36.61 8.83 -15.86
CA ILE A 259 37.83 8.69 -16.69
C ILE A 259 37.62 7.70 -17.84
N SER A 260 36.63 6.82 -17.72
CA SER A 260 36.27 5.82 -18.73
C SER A 260 35.24 6.33 -19.73
#